data_AF-A0A1L7NFY9-F1
#
_entry.id   AF-A0A1L7NFY9-F1
#
_cell.length_a   1.000
_cell.length_b   1.000
_cell.length_c   1.000
_cell.angle_alpha   90.00
_cell.angle_beta   90.00
_cell.angle_gamma   90.00
#
_symmetry.space_group_name_H-M   'P 1'
#
loop_
_entity.id
_entity.type
_entity.pdbx_description
1 polymer ?
#
loop_
_entity_poly.entity_id
_entity_poly.type
_entity_poly.pdbx_seq_one_letter_code
_entity_poly.pdbx_strand_id
1 'polypeptide(L)'
;MDAGNVSAIISAVAGITGVLLGNAFVLAKEWGATRRKDKRDISYAGILLISHLDRFATECLEVARDDGTWQGQPAGEDGEWKTVTTVPAFNPLDIDINWKLLPKNLMYSIIRIPDYQDKLHGKLSAIQEYNYDPPDHCEFFWTRQRGYAVLGLEVSKIISRLAEFAGLPKEKVGPGEWDRDQDLEQRVRGLDELERRARGQ
;
A
#
# COMPACT_ATOMS: atom_id res chain seq x y z
N MET A 1 7.18 60.42 42.45
CA MET A 1 6.78 59.91 41.12
C MET A 1 5.42 60.48 40.83
N ASP A 2 5.26 61.26 39.76
CA ASP A 2 3.98 61.89 39.41
C ASP A 2 2.95 60.83 38.99
N ALA A 3 1.73 60.96 39.51
CA ALA A 3 0.63 60.02 39.26
C ALA A 3 0.33 59.82 37.75
N GLY A 4 0.59 60.84 36.93
CA GLY A 4 0.44 60.77 35.47
C GLY A 4 1.40 59.77 34.79
N ASN A 5 2.65 59.67 35.27
CA ASN A 5 3.63 58.70 34.74
C ASN A 5 3.25 57.27 35.10
N VAL A 6 2.70 57.05 36.30
CA VAL A 6 2.27 55.72 36.73
C VAL A 6 1.09 55.22 35.88
N SER A 7 0.11 56.07 35.61
CA SER A 7 -1.03 55.72 34.74
C SER A 7 -0.60 55.45 33.29
N ALA A 8 0.34 56.22 32.75
CA ALA A 8 0.84 56.01 31.39
C ALA A 8 1.58 54.67 31.25
N ILE A 9 2.40 54.31 32.24
CA ILE A 9 3.11 53.02 32.27
C ILE A 9 2.12 51.85 32.38
N ILE A 10 1.11 51.96 33.25
CA ILE A 10 0.08 50.91 33.39
C ILE A 10 -0.68 50.71 32.08
N SER A 11 -1.12 51.78 31.43
CA SER A 11 -1.82 51.70 30.14
C SER A 11 -0.95 51.12 29.03
N ALA A 12 0.34 51.49 28.97
CA ALA A 12 1.28 50.94 27.99
C ALA A 12 1.51 49.43 28.21
N VAL A 13 1.71 49.00 29.47
CA VAL A 13 1.89 47.59 29.82
C VAL A 13 0.62 46.79 29.53
N ALA A 14 -0.56 47.32 29.85
CA ALA A 14 -1.84 46.68 29.56
C ALA A 14 -2.07 46.51 28.05
N GLY A 15 -1.75 47.54 27.25
CA GLY A 15 -1.84 47.48 25.79
C GLY A 15 -0.91 46.42 25.18
N ILE A 16 0.36 46.40 25.59
CA ILE A 16 1.35 45.41 25.12
C ILE A 16 0.92 43.99 25.53
N THR A 17 0.47 43.82 26.77
CA THR A 17 0.01 42.51 27.28
C THR A 17 -1.20 42.01 26.52
N GLY A 18 -2.16 42.89 26.21
CA GLY A 18 -3.33 42.55 25.39
C GLY A 18 -2.95 42.07 23.99
N VAL A 19 -1.99 42.73 23.34
CA VAL A 19 -1.49 42.31 22.01
C VAL A 19 -0.77 40.97 22.07
N LEU A 20 0.07 40.75 23.07
CA LEU A 20 0.79 39.48 23.25
C LEU A 20 -0.17 38.31 23.50
N LEU A 21 -1.17 38.49 24.37
CA LEU A 21 -2.18 37.48 24.65
C LEU A 21 -3.07 37.20 23.43
N GLY A 22 -3.46 38.24 22.70
CA GLY A 22 -4.23 38.10 21.46
C GLY A 22 -3.48 37.28 20.41
N ASN A 23 -2.20 37.61 20.17
CA ASN A 23 -1.36 36.87 19.22
C ASN A 23 -1.13 35.42 19.66
N ALA A 24 -0.87 35.18 20.95
CA ALA A 24 -0.71 33.82 21.48
C ALA A 24 -1.99 32.98 21.28
N PHE A 25 -3.17 33.57 21.52
CA PHE A 25 -4.45 32.91 21.28
C PHE A 25 -4.68 32.58 19.80
N VAL A 26 -4.34 33.49 18.88
CA VAL A 26 -4.44 33.25 17.44
C VAL A 26 -3.53 32.09 17.02
N LEU A 27 -2.27 32.09 17.43
CA LEU A 27 -1.33 31.01 17.12
C LEU A 27 -1.80 29.66 17.67
N ALA A 28 -2.34 29.64 18.90
CA ALA A 28 -2.89 28.43 19.50
C ALA A 28 -4.12 27.91 18.71
N LYS A 29 -5.02 28.81 18.31
CA LYS A 29 -6.22 28.48 17.52
C LYS A 29 -5.84 27.94 16.14
N GLU A 30 -4.91 28.61 15.46
CA GLU A 30 -4.41 28.19 14.14
C GLU A 30 -3.74 26.84 14.20
N TRP A 31 -2.87 26.61 15.18
CA TRP A 31 -2.24 25.32 15.38
C TRP A 31 -3.25 24.19 15.63
N GLY A 32 -4.28 24.45 16.46
CA GLY A 32 -5.37 23.51 16.69
C GLY A 32 -6.19 23.22 15.43
N ALA A 33 -6.51 24.25 14.64
CA ALA A 33 -7.25 24.11 13.38
C ALA A 33 -6.46 23.31 12.33
N THR A 34 -5.17 23.62 12.17
CA THR A 34 -4.26 22.92 11.25
C THR A 34 -4.15 21.44 11.62
N ARG A 35 -3.96 21.11 12.91
CA ARG A 35 -3.90 19.70 13.33
C ARG A 35 -5.19 18.92 13.10
N ARG A 36 -6.35 19.55 13.32
CA ARG A 36 -7.64 18.91 13.02
C ARG A 36 -7.81 18.66 11.53
N LYS A 37 -7.41 19.63 10.70
CA LYS A 37 -7.41 19.50 9.24
C LYS A 37 -6.49 18.37 8.80
N ASP A 38 -5.23 18.37 9.25
CA ASP A 38 -4.25 17.34 8.91
C ASP A 38 -4.74 15.94 9.28
N LYS A 39 -5.34 15.77 10.47
CA LYS A 39 -5.89 14.47 10.89
C LYS A 39 -7.00 13.98 9.94
N ARG A 40 -7.91 14.87 9.53
CA ARG A 40 -8.99 14.52 8.60
C ARG A 40 -8.42 14.19 7.22
N ASP A 41 -7.48 14.99 6.73
CA ASP A 41 -6.89 14.81 5.41
C ASP A 41 -6.03 13.53 5.36
N ILE A 42 -5.33 13.19 6.46
CA ILE A 42 -4.65 11.90 6.65
C ILE A 42 -5.64 10.73 6.64
N SER A 43 -6.76 10.85 7.35
CA SER A 43 -7.78 9.79 7.40
C SER A 43 -8.37 9.55 6.01
N TYR A 44 -8.69 10.62 5.29
CA TYR A 44 -9.18 10.57 3.91
C TYR A 44 -8.17 9.92 2.97
N ALA A 45 -6.91 10.35 3.01
CA ALA A 45 -5.84 9.75 2.22
C ALA A 45 -5.65 8.26 2.55
N GLY A 46 -5.69 7.90 3.84
CA GLY A 46 -5.62 6.53 4.30
C GLY A 46 -6.74 5.66 3.74
N ILE A 47 -7.99 6.13 3.78
CA ILE A 47 -9.15 5.39 3.24
C ILE A 47 -8.99 5.13 1.75
N LEU A 48 -8.66 6.16 0.96
CA LEU A 48 -8.49 6.02 -0.49
C LEU A 48 -7.36 5.05 -0.83
N LEU A 49 -6.18 5.28 -0.26
CA LEU A 49 -5.02 4.44 -0.52
C LEU A 49 -5.24 2.99 -0.10
N ILE A 50 -5.80 2.75 1.08
CA ILE A 50 -6.12 1.39 1.53
C ILE A 50 -7.08 0.72 0.54
N SER A 51 -8.13 1.41 0.09
CA SER A 51 -9.07 0.82 -0.87
C SER A 51 -8.40 0.42 -2.19
N HIS A 52 -7.51 1.25 -2.74
CA HIS A 52 -6.76 0.92 -3.95
C HIS A 52 -5.73 -0.19 -3.73
N LEU A 53 -5.00 -0.15 -2.62
CA LEU A 53 -3.99 -1.16 -2.29
C LEU A 53 -4.64 -2.51 -1.99
N ASP A 54 -5.80 -2.53 -1.34
CA ASP A 54 -6.52 -3.74 -1.00
C ASP A 54 -7.05 -4.44 -2.25
N ARG A 55 -7.63 -3.66 -3.19
CA ARG A 55 -7.97 -4.16 -4.52
C ARG A 55 -6.76 -4.74 -5.23
N PHE A 56 -5.63 -4.02 -5.24
CA PHE A 56 -4.41 -4.50 -5.87
C PHE A 56 -3.89 -5.80 -5.26
N ALA A 57 -3.90 -5.93 -3.92
CA ALA A 57 -3.50 -7.15 -3.23
C ALA A 57 -4.42 -8.34 -3.56
N THR A 58 -5.73 -8.09 -3.67
CA THR A 58 -6.71 -9.11 -4.09
C THR A 58 -6.46 -9.55 -5.54
N GLU A 59 -6.22 -8.62 -6.46
CA GLU A 59 -5.88 -8.94 -7.85
C GLU A 59 -4.52 -9.67 -7.95
N CYS A 60 -3.56 -9.40 -7.04
CA CYS A 60 -2.34 -10.19 -6.92
C CYS A 60 -2.63 -11.66 -6.54
N LEU A 61 -3.62 -11.92 -5.68
CA LEU A 61 -4.03 -13.29 -5.35
C LEU A 61 -4.63 -14.01 -6.55
N GLU A 62 -5.43 -13.33 -7.36
CA GLU A 62 -5.98 -13.91 -8.60
C GLU A 62 -4.86 -14.30 -9.58
N VAL A 63 -3.82 -13.48 -9.70
CA VAL A 63 -2.62 -13.84 -10.49
C VAL A 63 -1.83 -14.98 -9.84
N ALA A 64 -1.77 -15.02 -8.51
CA ALA A 64 -1.10 -16.08 -7.77
C ALA A 64 -1.78 -17.45 -7.93
N ARG A 65 -3.07 -17.46 -8.24
CA ARG A 65 -3.87 -18.67 -8.50
C ARG A 65 -3.89 -19.11 -9.96
N ASP A 66 -3.59 -18.21 -10.89
CA ASP A 66 -3.55 -18.49 -12.33
C ASP A 66 -2.43 -19.49 -12.66
N ASP A 67 -2.82 -20.73 -12.92
CA ASP A 67 -1.95 -21.84 -13.29
C ASP A 67 -1.90 -22.08 -14.80
N GLY A 68 -2.45 -21.19 -15.62
CA GLY A 68 -2.43 -21.35 -17.07
C GLY A 68 -3.49 -22.30 -17.62
N THR A 69 -4.42 -22.74 -16.76
CA THR A 69 -5.53 -23.61 -17.12
C THR A 69 -6.88 -22.88 -17.07
N TRP A 70 -7.83 -23.34 -17.87
CA TRP A 70 -9.23 -22.93 -17.82
C TRP A 70 -10.10 -24.18 -17.66
N GLN A 71 -10.88 -24.26 -16.58
CA GLN A 71 -11.69 -25.43 -16.24
C GLN A 71 -10.89 -26.75 -16.19
N GLY A 72 -9.62 -26.67 -15.75
CA GLY A 72 -8.73 -27.83 -15.62
C GLY A 72 -8.12 -28.33 -16.94
N GLN A 73 -8.25 -27.56 -18.03
CA GLN A 73 -7.61 -27.82 -19.32
C GLN A 73 -6.62 -26.70 -19.66
N PRO A 74 -5.57 -26.96 -20.46
CA PRO A 74 -4.69 -25.90 -20.95
C PRO A 74 -5.48 -24.76 -21.60
N ALA A 75 -5.19 -23.52 -21.23
CA ALA A 75 -5.97 -22.36 -21.70
C ALA A 75 -5.54 -21.82 -23.07
N GLY A 76 -4.41 -22.28 -23.60
CA GLY A 76 -3.86 -21.90 -24.90
C GLY A 76 -4.33 -22.81 -26.05
N GLU A 77 -3.88 -22.47 -27.25
CA GLU A 77 -4.08 -23.30 -28.44
C GLU A 77 -3.16 -24.54 -28.39
N ASP A 78 -3.52 -25.60 -29.12
CA ASP A 78 -2.73 -26.83 -29.24
C ASP A 78 -2.35 -27.52 -27.91
N GLY A 79 -3.10 -27.27 -26.83
CA GLY A 79 -2.85 -27.84 -25.51
C GLY A 79 -1.76 -27.12 -24.71
N GLU A 80 -1.35 -25.93 -25.15
CA GLU A 80 -0.40 -25.08 -24.42
C GLU A 80 -1.09 -24.37 -23.23
N TRP A 81 -0.35 -24.19 -22.15
CA TRP A 81 -0.78 -23.46 -20.97
C TRP A 81 -0.54 -21.97 -21.17
N LYS A 82 -1.54 -21.14 -20.87
CA LYS A 82 -1.49 -19.71 -21.15
C LYS A 82 -2.14 -18.93 -20.03
N THR A 83 -1.56 -17.78 -19.68
CA THR A 83 -2.10 -16.90 -18.64
C THR A 83 -3.56 -16.54 -18.92
N VAL A 84 -4.44 -16.75 -17.95
CA VAL A 84 -5.86 -16.41 -18.04
C VAL A 84 -6.15 -15.11 -17.29
N THR A 85 -5.41 -14.84 -16.21
CA THR A 85 -5.61 -13.66 -15.36
C THR A 85 -4.73 -12.51 -15.83
N THR A 86 -5.30 -11.32 -15.95
CA THR A 86 -4.54 -10.09 -16.22
C THR A 86 -3.78 -9.63 -14.98
N VAL A 87 -2.57 -9.10 -15.16
CA VAL A 87 -1.81 -8.54 -14.04
C VAL A 87 -2.49 -7.29 -13.49
N PRO A 88 -2.47 -7.06 -12.16
CA PRO A 88 -3.06 -5.85 -11.58
C PRO A 88 -2.34 -4.59 -12.05
N ALA A 89 -3.09 -3.51 -12.22
CA ALA A 89 -2.53 -2.19 -12.51
C ALA A 89 -2.62 -1.31 -11.27
N PHE A 90 -1.52 -0.63 -10.92
CA PHE A 90 -1.52 0.32 -9.82
C PHE A 90 -0.67 1.53 -10.16
N ASN A 91 -1.34 2.67 -10.34
CA ASN A 91 -0.68 3.95 -10.56
C ASN A 91 -0.87 4.82 -9.32
N PRO A 92 0.10 4.84 -8.39
CA PRO A 92 -0.07 5.59 -7.15
C PRO A 92 -0.31 7.08 -7.42
N LEU A 93 0.39 7.67 -8.39
CA LEU A 93 0.31 9.11 -8.66
C LEU A 93 -1.00 9.57 -9.30
N ASP A 94 -1.84 8.65 -9.77
CA ASP A 94 -3.19 8.96 -10.27
C ASP A 94 -4.20 9.17 -9.13
N ILE A 95 -3.84 8.81 -7.89
CA ILE A 95 -4.68 8.96 -6.71
C ILE A 95 -4.59 10.40 -6.20
N ASP A 96 -5.71 11.12 -6.25
CA ASP A 96 -5.82 12.52 -5.84
C ASP A 96 -5.79 12.70 -4.31
N ILE A 97 -4.58 12.70 -3.76
CA ILE A 97 -4.30 12.97 -2.35
C ILE A 97 -3.08 13.86 -2.17
N ASN A 98 -2.99 14.52 -1.01
CA ASN A 98 -1.77 15.22 -0.62
C ASN A 98 -0.72 14.23 -0.06
N TRP A 99 0.14 13.72 -0.93
CA TRP A 99 1.24 12.81 -0.60
C TRP A 99 2.17 13.30 0.51
N LYS A 100 2.28 14.62 0.73
CA LYS A 100 3.13 15.21 1.79
C LYS A 100 2.61 14.93 3.20
N LEU A 101 1.35 14.49 3.34
CA LEU A 101 0.78 14.11 4.63
C LEU A 101 1.28 12.74 5.12
N LEU A 102 1.82 11.92 4.23
CA LEU A 102 2.29 10.58 4.58
C LEU A 102 3.73 10.62 5.14
N PRO A 103 4.06 9.72 6.08
CA PRO A 103 5.45 9.49 6.48
C PRO A 103 6.27 9.06 5.27
N LYS A 104 7.51 9.55 5.18
CA LYS A 104 8.45 9.27 4.09
C LYS A 104 8.50 7.78 3.71
N ASN A 105 8.57 6.89 4.70
CA ASN A 105 8.67 5.45 4.47
C ASN A 105 7.39 4.86 3.87
N LEU A 106 6.20 5.29 4.31
CA LEU A 106 4.92 4.83 3.75
C LEU A 106 4.76 5.33 2.31
N MET A 107 4.99 6.62 2.09
CA MET A 107 4.97 7.21 0.74
C MET A 107 5.92 6.46 -0.20
N TYR A 108 7.17 6.26 0.22
CA TYR A 108 8.17 5.54 -0.58
C TYR A 108 7.76 4.09 -0.88
N SER A 109 7.25 3.36 0.12
CA SER A 109 6.80 1.98 -0.09
C SER A 109 5.63 1.89 -1.08
N ILE A 110 4.66 2.81 -1.02
CA ILE A 110 3.51 2.83 -1.92
C ILE A 110 3.93 3.21 -3.35
N ILE A 111 4.72 4.27 -3.50
CA ILE A 111 5.14 4.78 -4.81
C ILE A 111 5.97 3.74 -5.58
N ARG A 112 6.67 2.84 -4.87
CA ARG A 112 7.52 1.81 -5.48
C ARG A 112 6.84 0.50 -5.84
N ILE A 113 5.54 0.35 -5.56
CA ILE A 113 4.79 -0.86 -5.96
C ILE A 113 4.96 -1.15 -7.46
N PRO A 114 4.84 -0.18 -8.38
CA PRO A 114 5.10 -0.40 -9.82
C PRO A 114 6.51 -0.90 -10.11
N ASP A 115 7.55 -0.38 -9.43
CA ASP A 115 8.93 -0.88 -9.61
C ASP A 115 9.04 -2.39 -9.33
N TYR A 116 8.30 -2.89 -8.35
CA TYR A 116 8.30 -4.32 -8.04
C TYR A 116 7.59 -5.14 -9.12
N GLN A 117 6.51 -4.60 -9.70
CA GLN A 117 5.84 -5.21 -10.85
C GLN A 117 6.76 -5.24 -12.07
N ASP A 118 7.46 -4.15 -12.37
CA ASP A 118 8.39 -4.07 -13.50
C ASP A 118 9.53 -5.07 -13.36
N LYS A 119 10.07 -5.23 -12.15
CA LYS A 119 11.09 -6.26 -11.88
C LYS A 119 10.56 -7.67 -12.08
N LEU A 120 9.34 -7.95 -11.63
CA LEU A 120 8.72 -9.25 -11.81
C LEU A 120 8.44 -9.50 -13.30
N HIS A 121 7.93 -8.50 -14.02
CA HIS A 121 7.70 -8.55 -15.45
C HIS A 121 9.01 -8.83 -16.21
N GLY A 122 10.09 -8.10 -15.90
CA GLY A 122 11.41 -8.34 -16.49
C GLY A 122 11.93 -9.77 -16.24
N LYS A 123 11.71 -10.32 -15.03
CA LYS A 123 12.05 -11.71 -14.74
C LYS A 123 11.23 -12.70 -15.59
N LEU A 124 9.93 -12.47 -15.70
CA LEU A 124 9.03 -13.32 -16.49
C LEU A 124 9.38 -13.27 -17.99
N SER A 125 9.63 -12.08 -18.53
CA SER A 125 10.08 -11.92 -19.91
C SER A 125 11.40 -12.64 -20.17
N ALA A 126 12.36 -12.59 -19.24
CA ALA A 126 13.61 -13.33 -19.37
C ALA A 126 13.40 -14.85 -19.36
N ILE A 127 12.48 -15.38 -18.55
CA ILE A 127 12.14 -16.81 -18.57
C ILE A 127 11.53 -17.18 -19.94
N GLN A 128 10.60 -16.37 -20.45
CA GLN A 128 9.99 -16.64 -21.76
C GLN A 128 10.99 -16.55 -22.92
N GLU A 129 12.01 -15.71 -22.82
CA GLU A 129 13.03 -15.57 -23.87
C GLU A 129 14.09 -16.67 -23.83
N TYR A 130 14.57 -17.03 -22.64
CA TYR A 130 15.74 -17.90 -22.47
C TYR A 130 15.42 -19.32 -22.00
N ASN A 131 14.28 -19.52 -21.33
CA ASN A 131 13.84 -20.79 -20.74
C ASN A 131 12.40 -21.14 -21.17
N TYR A 132 12.07 -20.90 -22.45
CA TYR A 132 10.76 -21.24 -22.99
C TYR A 132 10.56 -22.77 -22.99
N ASP A 133 9.56 -23.25 -22.24
CA ASP A 133 9.37 -24.67 -21.93
C ASP A 133 7.91 -25.12 -22.10
N PRO A 134 7.42 -25.25 -23.35
CA PRO A 134 6.06 -25.72 -23.61
C PRO A 134 5.92 -27.23 -23.34
N PRO A 135 4.69 -27.72 -23.06
CA PRO A 135 3.43 -26.98 -23.14
C PRO A 135 3.01 -26.29 -21.84
N ASP A 136 3.58 -26.65 -20.70
CA ASP A 136 3.09 -26.26 -19.37
C ASP A 136 3.79 -25.03 -18.78
N HIS A 137 4.95 -24.63 -19.30
CA HIS A 137 5.69 -23.43 -18.90
C HIS A 137 5.92 -23.35 -17.38
N CYS A 138 6.27 -24.49 -16.76
CA CYS A 138 6.33 -24.66 -15.31
C CYS A 138 7.08 -23.52 -14.59
N GLU A 139 8.31 -23.19 -15.02
CA GLU A 139 9.11 -22.14 -14.38
C GLU A 139 8.44 -20.76 -14.47
N PHE A 140 7.82 -20.45 -15.61
CA PHE A 140 7.12 -19.18 -15.82
C PHE A 140 5.92 -19.07 -14.86
N PHE A 141 5.06 -20.08 -14.80
CA PHE A 141 3.88 -20.05 -13.93
C PHE A 141 4.26 -20.06 -12.46
N TRP A 142 5.21 -20.90 -12.03
CA TRP A 142 5.67 -20.90 -10.63
C TRP A 142 6.26 -19.55 -10.23
N THR A 143 7.10 -18.96 -11.10
CA THR A 143 7.70 -17.64 -10.85
C THR A 143 6.63 -16.55 -10.79
N ARG A 144 5.66 -16.57 -11.72
CA ARG A 144 4.57 -15.60 -11.78
C ARG A 144 3.71 -15.68 -10.54
N GLN A 145 3.24 -16.88 -10.22
CA GLN A 145 2.34 -17.11 -9.10
C GLN A 145 2.99 -16.72 -7.77
N ARG A 146 4.23 -17.17 -7.55
CA ARG A 146 4.97 -16.84 -6.33
C ARG A 146 5.27 -15.34 -6.25
N GLY A 147 5.67 -14.73 -7.36
CA GLY A 147 6.00 -13.30 -7.42
C GLY A 147 4.83 -12.42 -7.01
N TYR A 148 3.65 -12.67 -7.58
CA TYR A 148 2.44 -11.93 -7.21
C TYR A 148 1.92 -12.31 -5.81
N ALA A 149 2.09 -13.56 -5.37
CA ALA A 149 1.75 -13.93 -4.00
C ALA A 149 2.55 -13.13 -2.96
N VAL A 150 3.87 -13.04 -3.16
CA VAL A 150 4.76 -12.24 -2.30
C VAL A 150 4.44 -10.75 -2.40
N LEU A 151 4.17 -10.23 -3.60
CA LEU A 151 3.84 -8.82 -3.79
C LEU A 151 2.54 -8.45 -3.06
N GLY A 152 1.50 -9.29 -3.16
CA GLY A 152 0.24 -9.10 -2.42
C GLY A 152 0.47 -9.01 -0.91
N LEU A 153 1.28 -9.91 -0.34
CA LEU A 153 1.62 -9.89 1.09
C LEU A 153 2.39 -8.64 1.51
N GLU A 154 3.33 -8.17 0.69
CA GLU A 154 4.04 -6.92 0.96
C GLU A 154 3.09 -5.71 0.94
N VAL A 155 2.11 -5.71 0.02
CA VAL A 155 1.07 -4.68 -0.03
C VAL A 155 0.17 -4.75 1.21
N SER A 156 -0.24 -5.92 1.67
CA SER A 156 -1.02 -6.06 2.91
C SER A 156 -0.27 -5.53 4.15
N LYS A 157 1.06 -5.69 4.21
CA LYS A 157 1.88 -5.05 5.25
C LYS A 157 1.91 -3.52 5.11
N ILE A 158 1.86 -2.97 3.90
CA ILE A 158 1.73 -1.52 3.67
C ILE A 158 0.36 -1.05 4.16
N ILE A 159 -0.72 -1.75 3.79
CA ILE A 159 -2.11 -1.46 4.23
C ILE A 159 -2.19 -1.40 5.74
N SER A 160 -1.66 -2.41 6.44
CA SER A 160 -1.69 -2.48 7.91
C SER A 160 -0.99 -1.28 8.57
N ARG A 161 0.19 -0.90 8.07
CA ARG A 161 0.94 0.27 8.58
C ARG A 161 0.23 1.58 8.27
N LEU A 162 -0.41 1.67 7.10
CA LEU A 162 -1.15 2.87 6.69
C LEU A 162 -2.43 3.04 7.52
N ALA A 163 -3.16 1.96 7.78
CA ALA A 163 -4.35 1.97 8.63
C ALA A 163 -4.01 2.45 10.06
N GLU A 164 -2.91 1.94 10.61
CA GLU A 164 -2.41 2.37 11.92
C GLU A 164 -2.03 3.86 11.93
N PHE A 165 -1.29 4.32 10.92
CA PHE A 165 -0.93 5.73 10.79
C PHE A 165 -2.16 6.65 10.64
N ALA A 166 -3.15 6.23 9.86
CA ALA A 166 -4.36 6.98 9.62
C ALA A 166 -5.38 6.90 10.76
N GLY A 167 -5.12 6.08 11.79
CA GLY A 167 -6.06 5.86 12.90
C GLY A 167 -7.36 5.17 12.47
N LEU A 168 -7.28 4.36 11.42
CA LEU A 168 -8.40 3.60 10.87
C LEU A 168 -8.54 2.26 11.60
N PRO A 169 -9.76 1.71 11.69
CA PRO A 169 -9.96 0.40 12.29
C PRO A 169 -9.16 -0.64 11.49
N LYS A 170 -8.46 -1.53 12.20
CA LYS A 170 -7.86 -2.71 11.58
C LYS A 170 -9.00 -3.66 11.21
N GLU A 171 -9.06 -4.03 9.94
CA GLU A 171 -9.96 -5.09 9.49
C GLU A 171 -9.59 -6.39 10.22
N LYS A 172 -10.60 -7.06 10.77
CA LYS A 172 -10.43 -8.33 11.47
C LYS A 172 -11.22 -9.35 10.68
N VAL A 173 -10.54 -10.35 10.13
CA VAL A 173 -11.20 -11.49 9.50
C VAL A 173 -11.87 -12.32 10.60
N GLY A 174 -13.17 -12.54 10.47
CA GLY A 174 -13.94 -13.34 11.40
C GLY A 174 -13.57 -14.84 11.33
N PRO A 175 -13.89 -15.62 12.37
CA PRO A 175 -13.69 -17.07 12.33
C PRO A 175 -14.46 -17.70 11.15
N GLY A 176 -13.74 -18.37 10.26
CA GLY A 176 -14.32 -19.04 9.07
C GLY A 176 -14.61 -18.10 7.90
N GLU A 177 -14.28 -16.81 8.01
CA GLU A 177 -14.29 -15.91 6.87
C GLU A 177 -13.04 -16.11 6.02
N TRP A 178 -13.15 -15.75 4.75
CA TRP A 178 -12.05 -15.84 3.81
C TRP A 178 -10.97 -14.81 4.13
N ASP A 179 -9.72 -15.27 4.21
CA ASP A 179 -8.54 -14.43 4.44
C ASP A 179 -7.61 -14.49 3.22
N ARG A 180 -7.53 -13.37 2.50
CA ARG A 180 -6.63 -13.22 1.34
C ARG A 180 -5.18 -13.48 1.71
N ASP A 181 -4.70 -12.92 2.83
CA ASP A 181 -3.30 -12.99 3.20
C ASP A 181 -2.93 -14.42 3.57
N GLN A 182 -3.84 -15.14 4.24
CA GLN A 182 -3.67 -16.57 4.49
C GLN A 182 -3.54 -17.38 3.18
N ASP A 183 -4.38 -17.11 2.18
CA ASP A 183 -4.32 -17.79 0.88
C ASP A 183 -3.02 -17.48 0.12
N LEU A 184 -2.58 -16.21 0.12
CA LEU A 184 -1.31 -15.80 -0.46
C LEU A 184 -0.13 -16.53 0.22
N GLU A 185 -0.12 -16.60 1.55
CA GLU A 185 0.91 -17.33 2.30
C GLU A 185 0.91 -18.83 2.01
N GLN A 186 -0.26 -19.44 1.90
CA GLN A 186 -0.39 -20.85 1.50
C GLN A 186 0.18 -21.07 0.09
N ARG A 187 -0.09 -20.14 -0.84
CA ARG A 187 0.42 -20.22 -2.20
C ARG A 187 1.94 -20.12 -2.25
N VAL A 188 2.54 -19.18 -1.53
CA VAL A 188 4.01 -19.07 -1.40
C VAL A 188 4.60 -20.37 -0.84
N ARG A 189 4.04 -20.87 0.27
CA ARG A 189 4.52 -22.11 0.91
C ARG A 189 4.47 -23.31 -0.02
N GLY A 190 3.35 -23.50 -0.72
CA GLY A 190 3.19 -24.60 -1.66
C GLY A 190 4.19 -24.55 -2.83
N LEU A 191 4.42 -23.36 -3.38
CA LEU A 191 5.39 -23.17 -4.47
C LEU A 191 6.83 -23.35 -4.00
N ASP A 192 7.19 -22.86 -2.81
CA ASP A 192 8.52 -23.07 -2.23
C ASP A 192 8.81 -24.57 -1.99
N GLU A 193 7.80 -25.34 -1.60
CA GLU A 193 7.93 -26.80 -1.47
C GLU A 193 8.10 -27.50 -2.80
N LEU A 194 7.34 -27.09 -3.83
CA LEU A 194 7.48 -27.63 -5.18
C LEU A 194 8.87 -27.35 -5.75
N GLU A 195 9.36 -26.11 -5.62
CA GLU A 195 10.70 -25.73 -6.08
C GLU A 195 11.80 -26.51 -5.34
N ARG A 196 11.65 -26.73 -4.02
CA ARG A 196 12.57 -27.58 -3.24
C ARG A 196 12.58 -29.03 -3.72
N ARG A 197 11.42 -29.59 -4.07
CA ARG A 197 11.33 -30.96 -4.62
C ARG A 197 11.94 -31.05 -6.01
N ALA A 198 11.72 -30.04 -6.86
CA ALA A 198 12.27 -29.99 -8.21
C ALA A 198 13.80 -29.85 -8.23
N ARG A 199 14.38 -29.09 -7.28
CA ARG A 199 15.84 -28.91 -7.12
C ARG A 199 16.53 -30.02 -6.32
N GLY A 200 15.78 -30.90 -5.68
CA GLY A 200 16.27 -31.97 -4.82
C GLY A 200 16.52 -33.31 -5.54
N GLN A 201 17.01 -33.26 -6.78
CA GLN A 201 17.71 -34.38 -7.43
C GLN A 201 19.21 -34.28 -7.19
#